data_AF-A0A1F0CJW2-F1
#
_entry.id   AF-A0A1F0CJW2-F1
#
_cell.length_a   1.000
_cell.length_b   1.000
_cell.length_c   1.000
_cell.angle_alpha   90.00
_cell.angle_beta   90.00
_cell.angle_gamma   90.00
#
_symmetry.space_group_name_H-M   'P 1'
#
loop_
_entity.id
_entity.type
_entity.pdbx_description
1 polymer ?
#
loop_
_entity_poly.entity_id
_entity_poly.type
_entity_poly.pdbx_seq_one_letter_code
_entity_poly.pdbx_strand_id
1 'polypeptide(L)'
;MNYEFHDFETLVEIPGEWQVRLILSDDLDAAYVPLSPEMTARIAEALEEAPEWLAVARERIREEFPDGEVPELTSVCVLSEPLERWRFGVSFWLAEDREHGRGLQFAATETEGYTVVEYGGAEVAFY
;
A
#
# COMPACT_ATOMS: atom_id res chain seq x y z
N MET A 1 -0.10 -16.43 -4.39
CA MET A 1 1.33 -16.09 -4.21
C MET A 1 1.79 -16.65 -2.87
N ASN A 2 3.10 -16.89 -2.70
CA ASN A 2 3.67 -17.23 -1.39
C ASN A 2 4.64 -16.11 -1.03
N TYR A 3 4.50 -15.50 0.14
CA TYR A 3 5.29 -14.35 0.56
C TYR A 3 6.25 -14.77 1.67
N GLU A 4 7.54 -14.56 1.47
CA GLU A 4 8.56 -14.77 2.50
C GLU A 4 8.98 -13.40 3.04
N PHE A 5 8.50 -13.07 4.24
CA PHE A 5 8.80 -11.83 4.92
C PHE A 5 10.08 -11.95 5.76
N HIS A 6 10.98 -10.99 5.59
CA HIS A 6 12.20 -10.82 6.38
C HIS A 6 12.12 -9.43 7.03
N ASP A 7 12.19 -9.37 8.37
CA ASP A 7 12.04 -8.10 9.10
C ASP A 7 10.73 -7.36 8.75
N PHE A 8 9.63 -8.11 8.66
CA PHE A 8 8.29 -7.62 8.29
C PHE A 8 8.14 -7.08 6.86
N GLU A 9 9.16 -7.22 6.01
CA GLU A 9 9.08 -6.82 4.60
C GLU A 9 9.41 -7.94 3.62
N THR A 10 8.86 -7.82 2.41
CA THR A 10 9.23 -8.63 1.26
C THR A 10 9.13 -7.78 -0.01
N LEU A 11 9.62 -8.31 -1.13
CA LEU A 11 9.58 -7.62 -2.41
C LEU A 11 8.53 -8.27 -3.31
N VAL A 12 7.64 -7.44 -3.86
CA VAL A 12 6.58 -7.87 -4.77
C VAL A 12 6.67 -7.14 -6.09
N GLU A 13 6.17 -7.79 -7.14
CA GLU A 13 6.04 -7.20 -8.47
C GLU A 13 4.60 -6.73 -8.64
N ILE A 14 4.43 -5.43 -8.92
CA ILE A 14 3.14 -4.83 -9.25
C ILE A 14 3.19 -4.43 -10.73
N PRO A 15 2.21 -4.84 -11.57
CA PRO A 15 2.22 -4.52 -12.99
C PRO A 15 2.32 -3.02 -13.25
N GLY A 16 3.34 -2.61 -14.02
CA GLY A 16 3.58 -1.20 -14.35
C GLY A 16 4.45 -0.45 -13.35
N GLU A 17 4.76 -1.06 -12.21
CA GLU A 17 5.69 -0.54 -11.22
C GLU A 17 7.00 -1.35 -11.22
N TRP A 18 8.02 -0.80 -10.56
CA TRP A 18 9.27 -1.53 -10.31
C TRP A 18 9.08 -2.49 -9.13
N GLN A 19 10.17 -3.00 -8.56
CA GLN A 19 10.10 -3.83 -7.36
C GLN A 19 9.59 -3.00 -6.18
N VAL A 20 8.42 -3.37 -5.64
CA VAL A 20 7.74 -2.65 -4.54
C VAL A 20 7.95 -3.40 -3.24
N ARG A 21 8.22 -2.69 -2.15
CA ARG A 21 8.26 -3.30 -0.81
C ARG A 21 6.84 -3.57 -0.33
N LEU A 22 6.51 -4.82 -0.05
CA LEU A 22 5.34 -5.18 0.72
C LEU A 22 5.75 -5.30 2.19
N ILE A 23 5.10 -4.54 3.06
CA ILE A 23 5.40 -4.45 4.49
C ILE A 23 4.19 -4.93 5.27
N LEU A 24 4.40 -5.72 6.31
CA LEU A 24 3.40 -5.98 7.35
C LEU A 24 3.66 -4.99 8.49
N SER A 25 2.65 -4.23 8.90
CA SER A 25 2.79 -3.38 10.09
C SER A 25 3.13 -4.23 11.32
N ASP A 26 4.06 -3.75 12.16
CA ASP A 26 4.48 -4.42 13.38
C ASP A 26 3.44 -4.34 14.51
N ASP A 27 2.36 -3.57 14.30
CA ASP A 27 1.16 -3.59 15.16
C ASP A 27 0.26 -4.81 14.90
N LEU A 28 0.49 -5.55 13.80
CA LEU A 28 -0.28 -6.75 13.46
C LEU A 28 0.28 -7.98 14.18
N ASP A 29 -0.58 -8.76 14.83
CA ASP A 29 -0.24 -10.09 15.34
C ASP A 29 0.27 -10.99 14.20
N ALA A 30 -0.29 -10.81 12.99
CA ALA A 30 0.12 -11.52 11.79
C ALA A 30 1.58 -11.28 11.39
N ALA A 31 2.21 -10.18 11.84
CA ALA A 31 3.60 -9.86 11.53
C ALA A 31 4.60 -10.79 12.24
N TYR A 32 4.21 -11.40 13.37
CA TYR A 32 5.09 -12.20 14.22
C TYR A 32 4.91 -13.71 14.05
N VAL A 33 4.01 -14.13 13.16
CA VAL A 33 3.70 -15.54 12.90
C VAL A 33 3.74 -15.80 11.39
N PRO A 34 3.87 -17.07 10.96
CA PRO A 34 3.70 -17.40 9.55
C PRO A 34 2.34 -16.93 9.05
N LEU A 35 2.32 -16.27 7.89
CA LEU A 35 1.10 -15.74 7.31
C LEU A 35 0.05 -16.84 7.12
N SER A 36 -1.16 -16.54 7.57
CA SER A 36 -2.30 -17.42 7.33
C SER A 36 -2.65 -17.43 5.82
N PRO A 37 -3.28 -18.51 5.33
CA PRO A 37 -3.82 -18.54 3.97
C PRO A 37 -4.80 -17.40 3.69
N GLU A 38 -5.57 -16.99 4.70
CA GLU A 38 -6.54 -15.90 4.60
C GLU A 38 -5.84 -14.54 4.43
N MET A 39 -4.82 -14.25 5.23
CA MET A 39 -4.03 -13.01 5.08
C MET A 39 -3.32 -12.98 3.72
N THR A 40 -2.76 -14.11 3.31
CA THR A 40 -2.09 -14.25 2.01
C THR A 40 -3.05 -13.98 0.85
N ALA A 41 -4.29 -14.47 0.94
CA ALA A 41 -5.32 -14.22 -0.07
C ALA A 41 -5.69 -12.73 -0.13
N ARG A 42 -5.93 -12.09 1.01
CA ARG A 42 -6.26 -10.66 1.08
C ARG A 42 -5.19 -9.76 0.48
N ILE A 43 -3.92 -10.05 0.80
CA ILE A 43 -2.78 -9.34 0.21
C ILE A 43 -2.77 -9.54 -1.31
N ALA A 44 -2.94 -10.78 -1.78
CA ALA A 44 -2.94 -11.08 -3.20
C ALA A 44 -4.07 -10.34 -3.93
N GLU A 45 -5.29 -10.38 -3.42
CA GLU A 45 -6.45 -9.67 -3.97
C GLU A 45 -6.17 -8.16 -4.06
N ALA A 46 -5.66 -7.55 -2.99
CA ALA A 46 -5.31 -6.13 -2.98
C ALA A 46 -4.23 -5.76 -4.01
N LEU A 47 -3.25 -6.63 -4.23
CA LEU A 47 -2.20 -6.43 -5.23
C LEU A 47 -2.71 -6.68 -6.67
N GLU A 48 -3.69 -7.56 -6.87
CA GLU A 48 -4.34 -7.76 -8.17
C GLU A 48 -5.16 -6.53 -8.58
N GLU A 49 -5.80 -5.88 -7.62
CA GLU A 49 -6.54 -4.61 -7.81
C GLU A 49 -5.61 -3.37 -7.86
N ALA A 50 -4.28 -3.57 -7.86
CA ALA A 50 -3.30 -2.48 -7.87
C ALA A 50 -3.53 -1.41 -8.94
N PRO A 51 -3.85 -1.74 -10.21
CA PRO A 51 -4.12 -0.73 -11.22
C PRO A 51 -5.23 0.26 -10.84
N GLU A 52 -6.23 -0.18 -10.06
CA GLU A 52 -7.38 0.63 -9.68
C GLU A 52 -7.03 1.62 -8.58
N TRP A 53 -6.50 1.15 -7.45
CA TRP A 53 -6.12 2.06 -6.36
C TRP A 53 -4.87 2.90 -6.68
N LEU A 54 -3.97 2.42 -7.54
CA LEU A 54 -2.85 3.24 -8.04
C LEU A 54 -3.33 4.45 -8.83
N ALA A 55 -4.35 4.28 -9.67
CA ALA A 55 -4.91 5.39 -10.43
C ALA A 55 -5.48 6.47 -9.50
N VAL A 56 -6.22 6.05 -8.47
CA VAL A 56 -6.78 6.94 -7.43
C VAL A 56 -5.67 7.65 -6.65
N ALA A 57 -4.65 6.91 -6.21
CA ALA A 57 -3.52 7.49 -5.48
C ALA A 57 -2.77 8.54 -6.31
N ARG A 58 -2.48 8.22 -7.57
CA ARG A 58 -1.79 9.11 -8.51
C ARG A 58 -2.60 10.35 -8.84
N GLU A 59 -3.92 10.21 -9.01
CA GLU A 59 -4.81 11.35 -9.20
C GLU A 59 -4.76 12.28 -7.97
N ARG A 60 -4.90 11.72 -6.77
CA ARG A 60 -4.88 12.48 -5.53
C ARG A 60 -3.56 13.22 -5.29
N ILE A 61 -2.43 12.62 -5.67
CA ILE A 61 -1.11 13.27 -5.62
C ILE A 61 -1.00 14.37 -6.68
N ARG A 62 -1.49 14.12 -7.90
CA ARG A 62 -1.49 15.11 -8.99
C ARG A 62 -2.33 16.34 -8.67
N GLU A 63 -3.40 16.22 -7.88
CA GLU A 63 -4.17 17.39 -7.42
C GLU A 63 -3.30 18.35 -6.59
N GLU A 64 -2.31 17.84 -5.86
CA GLU A 64 -1.35 18.65 -5.11
C GLU A 64 -0.16 19.10 -5.98
N PHE A 65 0.29 18.23 -6.90
CA PHE A 65 1.41 18.46 -7.81
C PHE A 65 0.97 18.31 -9.28
N PRO A 66 0.23 19.29 -9.83
CA PRO A 66 -0.39 19.15 -11.16
C PRO A 66 0.61 19.04 -12.31
N ASP A 67 1.76 19.71 -12.18
CA ASP A 67 2.87 19.70 -13.14
C ASP A 67 3.99 18.75 -12.72
N GLY A 68 3.74 17.91 -11.72
CA GLY A 68 4.69 16.96 -11.14
C GLY A 68 5.01 15.77 -12.04
N GLU A 69 6.14 15.12 -11.78
CA GLU A 69 6.44 13.84 -12.41
C GLU A 69 5.49 12.75 -11.90
N VAL A 70 5.41 11.62 -12.61
CA VAL A 70 4.59 10.50 -12.14
C VAL A 70 5.21 9.96 -10.85
N PRO A 71 4.47 9.92 -9.72
CA PRO A 71 4.99 9.39 -8.48
C PRO A 71 5.31 7.90 -8.61
N GLU A 72 6.44 7.50 -8.04
CA GLU A 72 6.94 6.14 -8.04
C GLU A 72 6.46 5.42 -6.79
N LEU A 73 5.73 4.30 -6.92
CA LEU A 73 5.32 3.51 -5.76
C LEU A 73 6.55 2.84 -5.14
N THR A 74 6.76 3.07 -3.85
CA THR A 74 7.92 2.49 -3.14
C THR A 74 7.52 1.39 -2.16
N SER A 75 6.34 1.50 -1.55
CA SER A 75 5.85 0.46 -0.65
C SER A 75 4.33 0.37 -0.60
N VAL A 76 3.86 -0.84 -0.29
CA VAL A 76 2.51 -1.15 0.19
C VAL A 76 2.66 -1.72 1.60
N CYS A 77 1.93 -1.17 2.57
CA CYS A 77 1.95 -1.62 3.96
C CYS A 77 0.57 -2.18 4.33
N VAL A 78 0.51 -3.40 4.86
CA VAL A 78 -0.71 -4.00 5.37
C VAL A 78 -0.98 -3.45 6.78
N LEU A 79 -2.19 -2.93 7.00
CA LEU A 79 -2.58 -2.20 8.21
C LEU A 79 -3.79 -2.81 8.93
N SER A 80 -4.16 -4.05 8.60
CA SER A 80 -5.33 -4.72 9.20
C SER A 80 -5.15 -6.21 9.28
N GLU A 81 -5.73 -6.81 10.32
CA GLU A 81 -5.85 -8.25 10.45
C GLU A 81 -6.89 -8.84 9.47
N PRO A 82 -6.84 -10.15 9.17
CA PRO A 82 -7.73 -10.79 8.21
C PRO A 82 -9.22 -10.68 8.53
N LEU A 83 -9.55 -10.64 9.83
CA LEU A 83 -10.91 -10.54 10.36
C LEU A 83 -11.43 -9.10 10.44
N GLU A 84 -10.58 -8.12 10.22
CA GLU A 84 -10.93 -6.71 10.24
C GLU A 84 -11.36 -6.23 8.86
N ARG A 85 -11.86 -4.98 8.81
CA ARG A 85 -12.01 -4.30 7.53
C ARG A 85 -10.62 -4.11 6.94
N TRP A 86 -10.44 -4.63 5.72
CA TRP A 86 -9.15 -4.58 5.03
C TRP A 86 -8.67 -3.14 4.85
N ARG A 87 -7.43 -2.88 5.29
CA ARG A 87 -6.73 -1.61 5.17
C ARG A 87 -5.29 -1.82 4.78
N PHE A 88 -4.80 -0.93 3.94
CA PHE A 88 -3.39 -0.88 3.57
C PHE A 88 -2.98 0.55 3.26
N GLY A 89 -1.73 0.86 3.55
CA GLY A 89 -1.08 2.11 3.17
C GLY A 89 -0.22 1.94 1.93
N VAL A 90 0.00 3.01 1.20
CA VAL A 90 0.91 3.07 0.06
C VAL A 90 1.76 4.32 0.15
N SER A 91 3.06 4.18 -0.13
CA SER A 91 4.00 5.29 -0.09
C SER A 91 4.67 5.51 -1.44
N PHE A 92 4.81 6.76 -1.81
CA PHE A 92 5.33 7.21 -3.09
C PHE A 92 6.54 8.11 -2.91
N TRP A 93 7.52 7.89 -3.77
CA TRP A 93 8.59 8.86 -4.01
C TRP A 93 8.14 9.87 -5.07
N LEU A 94 8.54 11.12 -4.86
CA LEU A 94 8.22 12.27 -5.70
C LEU A 94 9.49 13.10 -5.92
N ALA A 95 9.73 13.55 -7.15
CA ALA A 95 10.84 14.45 -7.44
C ALA A 95 10.60 15.85 -6.82
N GLU A 96 9.34 16.27 -6.71
CA GLU A 96 8.92 17.55 -6.15
C GLU A 96 9.08 17.64 -4.62
N ASP A 97 8.96 16.51 -3.92
CA ASP A 97 9.10 16.43 -2.46
C ASP A 97 9.88 15.18 -2.05
N ARG A 98 11.18 15.20 -2.36
CA ARG A 98 12.09 14.07 -2.14
C ARG A 98 12.32 13.74 -0.67
N GLU A 99 12.08 14.71 0.22
CA GLU A 99 12.29 14.57 1.65
C GLU A 99 11.14 13.81 2.31
N HIS A 100 9.89 14.10 1.91
CA HIS A 100 8.72 13.55 2.58
C HIS A 100 7.97 12.50 1.75
N GLY A 101 8.05 12.54 0.42
CA GLY A 101 7.21 11.72 -0.46
C GLY A 101 5.71 11.92 -0.17
N ARG A 102 4.84 11.04 -0.65
CA ARG A 102 3.41 11.06 -0.27
C ARG A 102 2.92 9.68 0.12
N GLY A 103 2.09 9.65 1.14
CA GLY A 103 1.47 8.45 1.69
C GLY A 103 -0.05 8.55 1.59
N LEU A 104 -0.68 7.40 1.32
CA LEU A 104 -2.13 7.26 1.35
C LEU A 104 -2.49 6.00 2.12
N GLN A 105 -3.64 6.02 2.79
CA GLN A 105 -4.28 4.82 3.30
C GLN A 105 -5.56 4.53 2.54
N PHE A 106 -5.78 3.26 2.26
CA PHE A 106 -6.97 2.72 1.65
C PHE A 106 -7.70 1.81 2.62
N ALA A 107 -9.04 1.85 2.56
CA ALA A 107 -9.90 0.89 3.22
C ALA A 107 -10.86 0.27 2.20
N ALA A 108 -11.10 -1.04 2.33
CA ALA A 108 -12.10 -1.72 1.52
C ALA A 108 -13.51 -1.15 1.77
N THR A 109 -14.28 -0.98 0.70
CA THR A 109 -15.68 -0.52 0.78
C THR A 109 -16.64 -1.70 1.04
N GLU A 110 -17.91 -1.41 1.33
CA GLU A 110 -18.94 -2.44 1.53
C GLU A 110 -19.40 -3.13 0.23
N THR A 111 -19.14 -2.51 -0.92
CA THR A 111 -19.73 -2.90 -2.22
C THR A 111 -18.73 -3.36 -3.27
N GLU A 112 -17.41 -3.20 -3.04
CA GLU A 112 -16.23 -3.57 -3.86
C GLU A 112 -15.27 -2.37 -4.04
N GLY A 113 -13.97 -2.64 -4.14
CA GLY A 113 -12.91 -1.65 -4.28
C GLY A 113 -12.50 -0.92 -3.00
N TYR A 114 -11.74 0.17 -3.17
CA TYR A 114 -11.07 0.89 -2.09
C TYR A 114 -11.41 2.38 -2.09
N THR A 115 -11.45 2.96 -0.89
CA THR A 115 -11.54 4.42 -0.73
C THR A 115 -10.32 4.93 0.03
N VAL A 116 -9.86 6.13 -0.33
CA VAL A 116 -8.80 6.83 0.42
C VAL A 116 -9.38 7.28 1.76
N VAL A 117 -8.76 6.87 2.85
CA VAL A 117 -9.15 7.28 4.21
C VAL A 117 -8.19 8.32 4.80
N GLU A 118 -6.94 8.33 4.34
CA GLU A 118 -5.95 9.32 4.76
C GLU A 118 -4.95 9.64 3.63
N TYR A 119 -4.44 10.87 3.63
CA TYR A 119 -3.44 11.38 2.67
C TYR A 119 -2.50 12.35 3.39
N GLY A 120 -1.19 12.20 3.17
CA GLY A 120 -0.18 13.11 3.72
C GLY A 120 1.24 12.74 3.28
N GLY A 121 2.23 12.99 4.13
CA GLY A 121 3.61 12.54 3.91
C GLY A 121 3.70 11.01 3.83
N ALA A 122 4.82 10.47 3.34
CA ALA A 122 4.98 9.01 3.16
C ALA A 122 4.74 8.21 4.46
N GLU A 123 4.96 8.82 5.63
CA GLU A 123 4.70 8.21 6.95
C GLU A 123 3.25 7.77 7.15
N VAL A 124 2.27 8.44 6.52
CA VAL A 124 0.85 8.08 6.58
C VAL A 124 0.60 6.66 6.07
N ALA A 125 1.47 6.14 5.20
CA ALA A 125 1.34 4.77 4.71
C ALA A 125 1.55 3.71 5.82
N PHE A 126 2.09 4.09 6.98
CA PHE A 126 2.56 3.16 8.00
C PHE A 126 1.87 3.30 9.37
N TYR A 127 1.18 4.42 9.65
CA TYR A 127 0.61 4.73 10.98
C TYR A 127 -0.85 5.13 10.93
#